data_AF-A0A0P7YNB2-F1
#
_entry.id   AF-A0A0P7YNB2-F1
#
_cell.length_a   1.000
_cell.length_b   1.000
_cell.length_c   1.000
_cell.angle_alpha   90.00
_cell.angle_beta   90.00
_cell.angle_gamma   90.00
#
_symmetry.space_group_name_H-M   'P 1'
#
loop_
_entity.id
_entity.type
_entity.pdbx_description
1 polymer ?
#
loop_
_entity_poly.entity_id
_entity_poly.type
_entity_poly.pdbx_seq_one_letter_code
_entity_poly.pdbx_strand_id
1 'polypeptide(L)'
;MSFKSSSYFSQSSSRVPSAYVSINRSAATPVMRAASIHGGAGGHGARISSASYSGVQSRVTPVSASSSFQVSISGDAGGIMGNEKVAMQNLNDRLASYLETVRNLEQANNKLEIKIREALEKRGPDVHDYSRYNAILDDLRKKVFDATVDNARLVLQIDNARLAADDFRVKYESELSIRQSVEADIAGLRKVIDDTNIGRMNLESEIETLKEELIFLKKNHESDVQDLRNQIAQSGVQVDVDAPKGQDLTQIMAEMRAKYEKMAQKNQEELKAWHESQISEVQVQVTQNTEALQGARTEVNDLRRQLQTLEIDLESQKNLKASLEGTLRETELRYNMEIEKYNTIILQLEAELMQLRNNIQQQTQEYEALLNLKMKLEAEIATYKRLLDGGDFKLQDALDDQKTIKTKVMTVTQTLVDGKVVSSTTETKERKVSISEISVVTVQVTESTEALEENSSQLKEMHKNVHSLETARQVEES
;
A
#
# COMPACT_ATOMS: atom_id res chain seq x y z
N MET A 1 -39.88 55.18 -30.90
CA MET A 1 -39.87 53.70 -30.94
C MET A 1 -39.27 53.21 -29.63
N SER A 2 -40.10 52.65 -28.75
CA SER A 2 -39.70 52.18 -27.43
C SER A 2 -39.66 50.66 -27.46
N PHE A 3 -38.47 50.08 -27.31
CA PHE A 3 -38.31 48.64 -27.09
C PHE A 3 -38.13 48.43 -25.59
N LYS A 4 -39.18 47.90 -24.94
CA LYS A 4 -39.11 47.33 -23.61
C LYS A 4 -38.49 45.95 -23.73
N SER A 5 -37.35 45.71 -23.09
CA SER A 5 -36.86 44.35 -22.84
C SER A 5 -37.14 44.00 -21.39
N SER A 6 -37.94 42.95 -21.21
CA SER A 6 -38.36 42.38 -19.94
C SER A 6 -37.32 41.34 -19.51
N SER A 7 -36.66 41.54 -18.38
CA SER A 7 -35.84 40.51 -17.73
C SER A 7 -36.59 39.95 -16.52
N TYR A 8 -36.98 38.69 -16.61
CA TYR A 8 -37.59 37.90 -15.55
C TYR A 8 -36.54 37.55 -14.48
N PHE A 9 -36.83 37.86 -13.23
CA PHE A 9 -36.04 37.43 -12.07
C PHE A 9 -36.67 36.16 -11.48
N SER A 10 -36.02 35.02 -11.68
CA SER A 10 -36.43 33.74 -11.07
C SER A 10 -35.62 33.49 -9.80
N GLN A 11 -36.26 33.66 -8.66
CA GLN A 11 -35.69 33.40 -7.34
C GLN A 11 -35.93 31.92 -6.98
N SER A 12 -34.95 31.06 -7.22
CA SER A 12 -34.98 29.68 -6.72
C SER A 12 -34.48 29.65 -5.27
N SER A 13 -35.42 29.53 -4.33
CA SER A 13 -35.11 29.18 -2.94
C SER A 13 -34.97 27.65 -2.84
N SER A 14 -33.78 27.17 -2.52
CA SER A 14 -33.59 25.79 -2.03
C SER A 14 -33.17 25.86 -0.56
N ARG A 15 -34.08 25.40 0.30
CA ARG A 15 -33.86 25.20 1.73
C ARG A 15 -32.98 23.97 1.91
N VAL A 16 -31.88 24.12 2.64
CA VAL A 16 -31.07 23.00 3.13
C VAL A 16 -31.59 22.62 4.53
N PRO A 17 -31.97 21.36 4.82
CA PRO A 17 -32.35 20.99 6.18
C PRO A 17 -31.11 20.83 7.05
N SER A 18 -31.06 21.60 8.14
CA SER A 18 -30.13 21.39 9.25
C SER A 18 -30.62 20.21 10.09
N ALA A 19 -29.88 19.10 10.06
CA ALA A 19 -30.09 17.97 10.95
C ALA A 19 -28.99 17.98 12.02
N TYR A 20 -29.33 18.44 13.22
CA TYR A 20 -28.54 18.20 14.42
C TYR A 20 -28.72 16.73 14.81
N VAL A 21 -27.66 15.92 14.69
CA VAL A 21 -27.59 14.56 15.24
C VAL A 21 -26.74 14.62 16.51
N SER A 22 -27.38 14.30 17.64
CA SER A 22 -26.73 14.09 18.93
C SER A 22 -26.04 12.73 18.96
N ILE A 23 -24.75 12.71 19.29
CA ILE A 23 -23.98 11.46 19.47
C ILE A 23 -23.88 11.20 20.98
N ASN A 24 -24.69 10.26 21.47
CA ASN A 24 -24.49 9.64 22.78
C ASN A 24 -23.30 8.67 22.68
N ARG A 25 -22.24 8.95 23.43
CA ARG A 25 -21.14 8.00 23.67
C ARG A 25 -21.64 6.85 24.54
N SER A 26 -21.82 5.68 23.94
CA SER A 26 -21.84 4.41 24.66
C SER A 26 -20.61 3.61 24.23
N ALA A 27 -19.69 3.41 25.17
CA ALA A 27 -18.54 2.55 24.99
C ALA A 27 -19.00 1.10 25.08
N ALA A 28 -18.96 0.40 23.95
CA ALA A 28 -18.98 -1.06 23.90
C ALA A 28 -17.93 -1.50 22.88
N THR A 29 -16.81 -2.01 23.37
CA THR A 29 -15.74 -2.61 22.58
C THR A 29 -16.29 -3.85 21.85
N PRO A 30 -16.18 -3.97 20.51
CA PRO A 30 -16.47 -5.22 19.83
C PRO A 30 -15.27 -6.15 19.98
N VAL A 31 -15.42 -7.21 20.78
CA VAL A 31 -14.47 -8.34 20.77
C VAL A 31 -14.72 -9.13 19.49
N MET A 32 -13.93 -8.88 18.45
CA MET A 32 -13.89 -9.73 17.26
C MET A 32 -13.13 -11.02 17.60
N ARG A 33 -13.84 -12.13 17.75
CA ARG A 33 -13.25 -13.49 17.72
C ARG A 33 -13.41 -14.09 16.32
N ALA A 34 -12.36 -14.74 15.85
CA ALA A 34 -12.32 -15.39 14.55
C ALA A 34 -13.34 -16.54 14.44
N ALA A 35 -14.12 -16.55 13.36
CA ALA A 35 -14.93 -17.69 12.98
C ALA A 35 -14.02 -18.78 12.38
N SER A 36 -14.02 -19.98 12.96
CA SER A 36 -13.32 -21.13 12.40
C SER A 36 -14.13 -21.71 11.23
N ILE A 37 -13.59 -21.60 10.01
CA ILE A 37 -14.12 -22.25 8.80
C ILE A 37 -13.40 -23.60 8.67
N HIS A 38 -14.16 -24.69 8.68
CA HIS A 38 -13.64 -26.01 8.34
C HIS A 38 -14.08 -26.37 6.92
N GLY A 39 -13.13 -26.45 6.00
CA GLY A 39 -13.37 -26.84 4.60
C GLY A 39 -13.25 -28.34 4.44
N GLY A 40 -14.37 -29.02 4.19
CA GLY A 40 -14.38 -30.44 3.84
C GLY A 40 -13.94 -30.66 2.38
N ALA A 41 -12.97 -31.55 2.17
CA ALA A 41 -12.58 -32.03 0.85
C ALA A 41 -13.75 -32.79 0.19
N GLY A 42 -14.55 -32.09 -0.61
CA GLY A 42 -15.74 -32.70 -1.23
C GLY A 42 -16.75 -31.72 -1.83
N GLY A 43 -16.33 -30.58 -2.37
CA GLY A 43 -17.08 -29.83 -3.39
C GLY A 43 -18.50 -29.32 -3.07
N HIS A 44 -18.95 -29.25 -1.81
CA HIS A 44 -20.27 -28.71 -1.46
C HIS A 44 -20.24 -27.80 -0.22
N GLY A 45 -20.30 -26.48 -0.44
CA GLY A 45 -20.82 -25.43 0.46
C GLY A 45 -20.23 -25.29 1.88
N ALA A 46 -19.56 -24.17 2.16
CA ALA A 46 -19.15 -23.79 3.51
C ALA A 46 -20.37 -23.48 4.39
N ARG A 47 -20.43 -24.09 5.60
CA ARG A 47 -21.45 -23.79 6.62
C ARG A 47 -20.81 -23.06 7.79
N ILE A 48 -21.43 -21.96 8.22
CA ILE A 48 -20.99 -21.13 9.35
C ILE A 48 -21.80 -21.58 10.59
N SER A 49 -21.11 -21.98 11.67
CA SER A 49 -21.75 -22.25 12.97
C SER A 49 -21.33 -21.18 13.97
N SER A 50 -22.31 -20.52 14.59
CA SER A 50 -22.11 -19.64 15.74
C SER A 50 -22.47 -20.38 17.03
N ALA A 51 -21.57 -20.36 18.02
CA ALA A 51 -21.83 -20.92 19.34
C ALA A 51 -22.37 -19.83 20.28
N SER A 52 -23.61 -19.99 20.73
CA SER A 52 -24.22 -19.19 21.79
C SER A 52 -23.92 -19.86 23.14
N TYR A 53 -23.12 -19.23 23.99
CA TYR A 53 -22.92 -19.70 25.37
C TYR A 53 -24.08 -19.21 26.24
N SER A 54 -25.02 -20.09 26.56
CA SER A 54 -25.92 -19.94 27.70
C SER A 54 -25.30 -20.68 28.89
N GLY A 55 -24.92 -19.93 29.92
CA GLY A 55 -24.36 -20.48 31.14
C GLY A 55 -25.44 -21.17 31.97
N VAL A 56 -25.29 -22.47 32.16
CA VAL A 56 -25.93 -23.22 33.25
C VAL A 56 -24.84 -24.05 33.93
N GLN A 57 -24.47 -23.63 35.15
CA GLN A 57 -23.72 -24.46 36.08
C GLN A 57 -24.58 -25.67 36.43
N SER A 58 -24.11 -26.88 36.12
CA SER A 58 -24.58 -28.09 36.77
C SER A 58 -23.41 -28.86 37.33
N ARG A 59 -23.44 -28.96 38.65
CA ARG A 59 -22.45 -29.56 39.54
C ARG A 59 -22.73 -31.05 39.59
N VAL A 60 -21.85 -31.87 39.02
CA VAL A 60 -21.95 -33.33 39.13
C VAL A 60 -20.80 -33.84 40.00
N THR A 61 -21.20 -34.31 41.17
CA THR A 61 -20.43 -35.10 42.15
C THR A 61 -20.00 -36.45 41.57
N PRO A 62 -18.80 -36.98 41.86
CA PRO A 62 -18.47 -38.35 41.52
C PRO A 62 -19.17 -39.30 42.49
N VAL A 63 -20.07 -40.13 41.96
CA VAL A 63 -20.59 -41.32 42.66
C VAL A 63 -19.61 -42.46 42.43
N SER A 64 -18.89 -42.82 43.48
CA SER A 64 -18.17 -44.09 43.58
C SER A 64 -19.18 -45.23 43.66
N ALA A 65 -19.22 -46.09 42.65
CA ALA A 65 -19.97 -47.35 42.69
C ALA A 65 -19.06 -48.47 43.20
N SER A 66 -19.37 -48.91 44.41
CA SER A 66 -18.86 -50.09 45.09
C SER A 66 -19.27 -51.39 44.39
N SER A 67 -18.31 -52.30 44.20
CA SER A 67 -18.61 -53.75 44.13
C SER A 67 -17.66 -54.48 45.08
N SER A 68 -18.19 -54.67 46.28
CA SER A 68 -17.66 -55.40 47.43
C SER A 68 -17.60 -56.90 47.17
N PHE A 69 -16.43 -57.51 47.40
CA PHE A 69 -16.28 -58.94 47.62
C PHE A 69 -15.83 -59.17 49.07
N GLN A 70 -16.72 -59.80 49.83
CA GLN A 70 -16.60 -60.13 51.24
C GLN A 70 -16.12 -61.58 51.35
N VAL A 71 -14.95 -61.82 51.96
CA VAL A 71 -14.51 -63.17 52.33
C VAL A 71 -14.38 -63.21 53.84
N SER A 72 -15.34 -63.89 54.46
CA SER A 72 -15.36 -64.25 55.87
C SER A 72 -14.49 -65.50 56.04
N ILE A 73 -13.41 -65.39 56.83
CA ILE A 73 -12.69 -66.54 57.37
C ILE A 73 -12.97 -66.57 58.87
N SER A 74 -13.87 -67.47 59.24
CA SER A 74 -14.06 -67.94 60.61
C SER A 74 -13.06 -69.06 60.85
N GLY A 75 -12.33 -69.00 61.95
CA GLY A 75 -11.36 -70.00 62.32
C GLY A 75 -11.99 -71.34 62.65
N ASP A 76 -11.30 -72.42 62.30
CA ASP A 76 -11.22 -73.59 63.18
C ASP A 76 -9.90 -74.32 62.90
N ALA A 77 -9.21 -74.66 63.97
CA ALA A 77 -7.94 -75.35 63.97
C ALA A 77 -8.23 -76.84 64.20
N GLY A 78 -8.14 -77.66 63.15
CA GLY A 78 -8.19 -79.12 63.29
C GLY A 78 -8.26 -79.85 61.96
N GLY A 79 -7.36 -80.82 61.75
CA GLY A 79 -7.57 -81.88 60.75
C GLY A 79 -6.62 -81.87 59.55
N ILE A 80 -5.39 -82.32 59.80
CA ILE A 80 -4.38 -82.74 58.81
C ILE A 80 -4.90 -83.97 58.02
N MET A 81 -4.55 -84.07 56.72
CA MET A 81 -4.55 -85.27 55.85
C MET A 81 -5.74 -85.63 54.89
N GLY A 82 -6.63 -84.69 54.51
CA GLY A 82 -7.71 -84.97 53.52
C GLY A 82 -7.79 -84.05 52.27
N ASN A 83 -7.13 -82.89 52.27
CA ASN A 83 -7.40 -81.81 51.30
C ASN A 83 -6.58 -81.84 50.00
N GLU A 84 -5.45 -82.56 49.95
CA GLU A 84 -4.54 -82.50 48.81
C GLU A 84 -5.11 -83.19 47.56
N LYS A 85 -5.85 -84.29 47.73
CA LYS A 85 -6.50 -85.01 46.62
C LYS A 85 -7.64 -84.22 46.00
N VAL A 86 -8.43 -83.50 46.81
CA VAL A 86 -9.53 -82.64 46.34
C VAL A 86 -8.97 -81.38 45.69
N ALA A 87 -7.88 -80.81 46.22
CA ALA A 87 -7.16 -79.71 45.58
C ALA A 87 -6.58 -80.11 44.22
N MET A 88 -6.00 -81.31 44.11
CA MET A 88 -5.49 -81.87 42.84
C MET A 88 -6.62 -82.18 41.84
N GLN A 89 -7.78 -82.65 42.30
CA GLN A 89 -8.95 -82.83 41.44
C GLN A 89 -9.48 -81.48 40.91
N ASN A 90 -9.62 -80.48 41.77
CA ASN A 90 -10.03 -79.14 41.34
C ASN A 90 -9.05 -78.49 40.35
N LEU A 91 -7.74 -78.73 40.52
CA LEU A 91 -6.73 -78.28 39.56
C LEU A 91 -6.83 -79.03 38.24
N ASN A 92 -7.05 -80.34 38.27
CA ASN A 92 -7.24 -81.14 37.06
C ASN A 92 -8.54 -80.78 36.32
N ASP A 93 -9.63 -80.50 37.03
CA ASP A 93 -10.90 -80.05 36.43
C ASP A 93 -10.75 -78.63 35.83
N ARG A 94 -9.95 -77.78 36.47
CA ARG A 94 -9.60 -76.47 35.93
C ARG A 94 -8.68 -76.57 34.71
N LEU A 95 -7.76 -77.53 34.69
CA LEU A 95 -6.91 -77.82 33.53
C LEU A 95 -7.72 -78.44 32.39
N ALA A 96 -8.67 -79.32 32.67
CA ALA A 96 -9.59 -79.89 31.68
C ALA A 96 -10.47 -78.81 31.03
N SER A 97 -11.06 -77.92 31.84
CA SER A 97 -11.81 -76.76 31.33
C SER A 97 -10.92 -75.75 30.58
N TYR A 98 -9.66 -75.56 31.00
CA TYR A 98 -8.69 -74.76 30.25
C TYR A 98 -8.35 -75.41 28.89
N LEU A 99 -8.11 -76.71 28.84
CA LEU A 99 -7.86 -77.44 27.58
C LEU A 99 -9.08 -77.41 26.66
N GLU A 100 -10.30 -77.51 27.21
CA GLU A 100 -11.53 -77.41 26.44
C GLU A 100 -11.74 -75.99 25.88
N THR A 101 -11.46 -74.95 26.66
CA THR A 101 -11.51 -73.55 26.19
C THR A 101 -10.45 -73.26 25.13
N VAL A 102 -9.21 -73.74 25.29
CA VAL A 102 -8.15 -73.62 24.28
C VAL A 102 -8.58 -74.31 22.99
N ARG A 103 -9.11 -75.53 23.05
CA ARG A 103 -9.58 -76.27 21.86
C ARG A 103 -10.73 -75.54 21.16
N ASN A 104 -11.65 -74.94 21.92
CA ASN A 104 -12.74 -74.13 21.36
C ASN A 104 -12.22 -72.84 20.70
N LEU A 105 -11.22 -72.18 21.30
CA LEU A 105 -10.58 -70.99 20.74
C LEU A 105 -9.77 -71.32 19.47
N GLU A 106 -9.05 -72.42 19.44
CA GLU A 106 -8.34 -72.91 18.24
C GLU A 106 -9.32 -73.19 17.10
N GLN A 107 -10.46 -73.84 17.39
CA GLN A 107 -11.50 -74.05 16.39
C GLN A 107 -12.14 -72.74 15.91
N ALA A 108 -12.36 -71.77 16.80
CA ALA A 108 -12.88 -70.46 16.44
C ALA A 108 -11.88 -69.67 15.58
N ASN A 109 -10.59 -69.68 15.93
CA ASN A 109 -9.53 -69.06 15.15
C ASN A 109 -9.41 -69.69 13.77
N ASN A 110 -9.40 -71.02 13.66
CA ASN A 110 -9.39 -71.71 12.37
C ASN A 110 -10.59 -71.30 11.49
N LYS A 111 -11.78 -71.17 12.07
CA LYS A 111 -12.97 -70.69 11.34
C LYS A 111 -12.84 -69.24 10.90
N LEU A 112 -12.24 -68.37 11.72
CA LEU A 112 -12.01 -66.96 11.37
C LEU A 112 -10.95 -66.81 10.28
N GLU A 113 -9.86 -67.57 10.35
CA GLU A 113 -8.83 -67.58 9.32
C GLU A 113 -9.37 -68.01 7.96
N ILE A 114 -10.21 -69.04 7.92
CA ILE A 114 -10.89 -69.47 6.69
C ILE A 114 -11.77 -68.33 6.13
N LYS A 115 -12.55 -67.66 6.99
CA LYS A 115 -13.41 -66.54 6.57
C LYS A 115 -12.61 -65.34 6.08
N ILE A 116 -11.47 -65.03 6.71
CA ILE A 116 -10.57 -63.94 6.28
C ILE A 116 -9.97 -64.28 4.91
N ARG A 117 -9.52 -65.52 4.71
CA ARG A 117 -8.96 -65.97 3.43
C ARG A 117 -10.01 -65.91 2.32
N GLU A 118 -11.22 -66.39 2.59
CA GLU A 118 -12.35 -66.32 1.66
C GLU A 118 -12.75 -64.87 1.34
N ALA A 119 -12.73 -63.97 2.33
CA ALA A 119 -13.02 -62.55 2.13
C ALA A 119 -11.94 -61.84 1.30
N LEU A 120 -10.67 -62.19 1.49
CA LEU A 120 -9.56 -61.66 0.70
C LEU A 120 -9.57 -62.20 -0.74
N GLU A 121 -9.95 -63.47 -0.94
CA GLU A 121 -10.06 -64.07 -2.27
C GLU A 121 -11.26 -63.52 -3.05
N LYS A 122 -12.39 -63.28 -2.36
CA LYS A 122 -13.55 -62.59 -2.94
C LYS A 122 -13.27 -61.10 -3.23
N ARG A 123 -12.39 -60.47 -2.44
CA ARG A 123 -11.89 -59.13 -2.68
C ARG A 123 -10.74 -59.20 -3.70
N GLY A 124 -11.08 -59.46 -4.96
CA GLY A 124 -10.13 -59.31 -6.07
C GLY A 124 -9.47 -57.92 -6.08
N PRO A 125 -8.34 -57.74 -6.79
CA PRO A 125 -7.68 -56.45 -6.86
C PRO A 125 -8.64 -55.42 -7.43
N ASP A 126 -8.86 -54.34 -6.68
CA ASP A 126 -9.76 -53.25 -7.04
C ASP A 126 -9.11 -52.38 -8.13
N VAL A 127 -8.97 -52.93 -9.33
CA VAL A 127 -8.42 -52.25 -10.50
C VAL A 127 -9.58 -51.55 -11.21
N HIS A 128 -9.91 -50.36 -10.73
CA HIS A 128 -10.78 -49.46 -11.46
C HIS A 128 -10.00 -48.89 -12.66
N ASP A 129 -10.41 -49.23 -13.88
CA ASP A 129 -9.78 -48.75 -15.11
C ASP A 129 -10.13 -47.27 -15.39
N TYR A 130 -9.32 -46.35 -14.87
CA TYR A 130 -9.48 -44.90 -15.10
C TYR A 130 -8.99 -44.43 -16.48
N SER A 131 -8.56 -45.33 -17.35
CA SER A 131 -7.95 -45.00 -18.66
C SER A 131 -8.84 -44.12 -19.54
N ARG A 132 -10.17 -44.24 -19.43
CA ARG A 132 -11.11 -43.41 -20.21
C ARG A 132 -11.10 -41.93 -19.79
N TYR A 133 -10.83 -41.65 -18.52
CA TYR A 133 -10.80 -40.28 -18.00
C TYR A 133 -9.48 -39.57 -18.31
N ASN A 134 -8.39 -40.31 -18.55
CA ASN A 134 -7.08 -39.74 -18.87
C ASN A 134 -7.12 -38.88 -20.13
N ALA A 135 -7.76 -39.37 -21.21
CA ALA A 135 -7.90 -38.58 -22.45
C ALA A 135 -8.66 -37.26 -22.23
N ILE A 136 -9.72 -37.28 -21.42
CA ILE A 136 -10.51 -36.08 -21.10
C ILE A 136 -9.70 -35.12 -20.22
N LEU A 137 -8.94 -35.65 -19.25
CA LEU A 137 -8.05 -34.86 -18.39
C LEU A 137 -6.93 -34.19 -19.20
N ASP A 138 -6.36 -34.88 -20.17
CA ASP A 138 -5.31 -34.34 -21.03
C ASP A 138 -5.87 -33.25 -21.97
N ASP A 139 -7.06 -33.44 -22.54
CA ASP A 139 -7.75 -32.39 -23.29
C ASP A 139 -8.06 -31.16 -22.43
N LEU A 140 -8.50 -31.36 -21.19
CA LEU A 140 -8.75 -30.26 -20.24
C LEU A 140 -7.46 -29.53 -19.87
N ARG A 141 -6.37 -30.27 -19.59
CA ARG A 141 -5.05 -29.69 -19.33
C ARG A 141 -4.56 -28.86 -20.51
N LYS A 142 -4.75 -29.36 -21.74
CA LYS A 142 -4.39 -28.64 -22.95
C LYS A 142 -5.19 -27.34 -23.10
N LYS A 143 -6.51 -27.39 -22.88
CA LYS A 143 -7.35 -26.17 -22.90
C LYS A 143 -6.93 -25.14 -21.85
N VAL A 144 -6.59 -25.60 -20.65
CA VAL A 144 -6.08 -24.72 -19.59
C VAL A 144 -4.75 -24.11 -20.03
N PHE A 145 -3.84 -24.91 -20.59
CA PHE A 145 -2.56 -24.41 -21.09
C PHE A 145 -2.73 -23.38 -22.21
N ASP A 146 -3.54 -23.69 -23.23
CA ASP A 146 -3.83 -22.77 -24.33
C ASP A 146 -4.42 -21.45 -23.81
N ALA A 147 -5.38 -21.53 -22.87
CA ALA A 147 -5.97 -20.34 -22.23
C ALA A 147 -4.95 -19.54 -21.41
N THR A 148 -4.00 -20.19 -20.72
CA THR A 148 -2.94 -19.47 -19.99
C THR A 148 -1.98 -18.76 -20.92
N VAL A 149 -1.64 -19.36 -22.07
CA VAL A 149 -0.78 -18.74 -23.09
C VAL A 149 -1.51 -17.56 -23.74
N ASP A 150 -2.78 -17.72 -24.09
CA ASP A 150 -3.60 -16.64 -24.64
C ASP A 150 -3.78 -15.49 -23.64
N ASN A 151 -3.96 -15.80 -22.36
CA ASN A 151 -4.01 -14.77 -21.31
C ASN A 151 -2.69 -14.00 -21.22
N ALA A 152 -1.54 -14.69 -21.20
CA ALA A 152 -0.24 -14.04 -21.22
C ALA A 152 -0.05 -13.15 -22.45
N ARG A 153 -0.50 -13.61 -23.63
CA ARG A 153 -0.48 -12.81 -24.87
C ARG A 153 -1.34 -11.56 -24.76
N LEU A 154 -2.55 -11.66 -24.20
CA LEU A 154 -3.44 -10.52 -24.00
C LEU A 154 -2.85 -9.52 -23.01
N VAL A 155 -2.25 -9.97 -21.91
CA VAL A 155 -1.55 -9.11 -20.95
C VAL A 155 -0.45 -8.30 -21.64
N LEU A 156 0.39 -8.94 -22.45
CA LEU A 156 1.43 -8.24 -23.20
C LEU A 156 0.86 -7.22 -24.19
N GLN A 157 -0.27 -7.52 -24.85
CA GLN A 157 -0.94 -6.57 -25.74
C GLN A 157 -1.52 -5.37 -24.98
N ILE A 158 -2.08 -5.60 -23.79
CA ILE A 158 -2.57 -4.54 -22.89
C ILE A 158 -1.40 -3.64 -22.47
N ASP A 159 -0.29 -4.22 -22.05
CA ASP A 159 0.89 -3.46 -21.62
C ASP A 159 1.48 -2.66 -22.78
N ASN A 160 1.56 -3.25 -23.99
CA ASN A 160 2.00 -2.54 -25.18
C ASN A 160 1.07 -1.37 -25.54
N ALA A 161 -0.25 -1.57 -25.49
CA ALA A 161 -1.24 -0.52 -25.74
C ALA A 161 -1.17 0.60 -24.69
N ARG A 162 -0.92 0.26 -23.42
CA ARG A 162 -0.71 1.23 -22.33
C ARG A 162 0.55 2.06 -22.56
N LEU A 163 1.68 1.41 -22.85
CA LEU A 163 2.93 2.12 -23.16
C LEU A 163 2.77 3.05 -24.37
N ALA A 164 2.10 2.61 -25.42
CA ALA A 164 1.81 3.46 -26.58
C ALA A 164 0.91 4.65 -26.22
N ALA A 165 -0.11 4.45 -25.37
CA ALA A 165 -0.97 5.53 -24.89
C ALA A 165 -0.19 6.55 -24.05
N ASP A 166 0.69 6.09 -23.16
CA ASP A 166 1.55 6.96 -22.35
C ASP A 166 2.54 7.74 -23.22
N ASP A 167 3.14 7.11 -24.23
CA ASP A 167 3.99 7.80 -25.21
C ASP A 167 3.23 8.92 -25.93
N PHE A 168 1.99 8.66 -26.35
CA PHE A 168 1.15 9.69 -26.98
C PHE A 168 0.73 10.78 -26.00
N ARG A 169 0.47 10.43 -24.74
CA ARG A 169 0.14 11.41 -23.68
C ARG A 169 1.29 12.38 -23.45
N VAL A 170 2.52 11.87 -23.28
CA VAL A 170 3.71 12.71 -23.10
C VAL A 170 3.96 13.60 -24.32
N LYS A 171 3.84 13.05 -25.54
CA LYS A 171 3.95 13.85 -26.77
C LYS A 171 2.90 14.96 -26.84
N TYR A 172 1.65 14.64 -26.52
CA TYR A 172 0.57 15.63 -26.48
C TYR A 172 0.83 16.73 -25.45
N GLU A 173 1.28 16.38 -24.25
CA GLU A 173 1.62 17.36 -23.20
C GLU A 173 2.77 18.27 -23.64
N SER A 174 3.81 17.72 -24.28
CA SER A 174 4.92 18.51 -24.82
C SER A 174 4.49 19.47 -25.94
N GLU A 175 3.66 18.99 -26.88
CA GLU A 175 3.14 19.79 -27.98
C GLU A 175 2.20 20.89 -27.47
N LEU A 176 1.35 20.55 -26.49
CA LEU A 176 0.46 21.51 -25.85
C LEU A 176 1.24 22.63 -25.16
N SER A 177 2.33 22.29 -24.46
CA SER A 177 3.21 23.27 -23.83
C SER A 177 3.86 24.21 -24.85
N ILE A 178 4.40 23.65 -25.94
CA ILE A 178 4.98 24.45 -27.05
C ILE A 178 3.91 25.37 -27.65
N ARG A 179 2.72 24.83 -27.93
CA ARG A 179 1.59 25.59 -28.48
C ARG A 179 1.19 26.76 -27.57
N GLN A 180 1.09 26.53 -26.25
CA GLN A 180 0.79 27.59 -25.29
C GLN A 180 1.87 28.67 -25.25
N SER A 181 3.15 28.29 -25.33
CA SER A 181 4.26 29.25 -25.43
C SER A 181 4.14 30.10 -26.70
N VAL A 182 3.89 29.48 -27.85
CA VAL A 182 3.72 30.19 -29.12
C VAL A 182 2.48 31.08 -29.10
N GLU A 183 1.38 30.66 -28.49
CA GLU A 183 0.19 31.51 -28.31
C GLU A 183 0.47 32.73 -27.43
N ALA A 184 1.25 32.56 -26.36
CA ALA A 184 1.68 33.67 -25.51
C ALA A 184 2.57 34.66 -26.30
N ASP A 185 3.50 34.14 -27.12
CA ASP A 185 4.35 34.96 -27.99
C ASP A 185 3.53 35.73 -29.03
N ILE A 186 2.54 35.09 -29.67
CA ILE A 186 1.63 35.74 -30.62
C ILE A 186 0.81 36.84 -29.93
N ALA A 187 0.30 36.58 -28.72
CA ALA A 187 -0.42 37.59 -27.95
C ALA A 187 0.48 38.78 -27.58
N GLY A 188 1.73 38.50 -27.20
CA GLY A 188 2.74 39.53 -26.95
C GLY A 188 3.07 40.35 -28.19
N LEU A 189 3.27 39.72 -29.34
CA LEU A 189 3.52 40.41 -30.62
C LEU A 189 2.34 41.28 -31.04
N ARG A 190 1.09 40.82 -30.84
CA ARG A 190 -0.10 41.65 -31.08
C ARG A 190 -0.11 42.90 -30.22
N LYS A 191 0.22 42.76 -28.93
CA LYS A 191 0.33 43.91 -28.02
C LYS A 191 1.41 44.89 -28.49
N VAL A 192 2.58 44.40 -28.91
CA VAL A 192 3.65 45.27 -29.45
C VAL A 192 3.19 45.99 -30.73
N ILE A 193 2.43 45.32 -31.60
CA ILE A 193 1.82 45.96 -32.77
C ILE A 193 0.85 47.07 -32.34
N ASP A 194 0.00 46.82 -31.35
CA ASP A 194 -0.93 47.83 -30.84
C ASP A 194 -0.19 49.02 -30.19
N ASP A 195 0.81 48.75 -29.35
CA ASP A 195 1.64 49.78 -28.70
C ASP A 195 2.40 50.64 -29.74
N THR A 196 2.95 50.01 -30.79
CA THR A 196 3.62 50.73 -31.89
C THR A 196 2.64 51.53 -32.74
N ASN A 197 1.42 51.03 -32.96
CA ASN A 197 0.37 51.76 -33.66
C ASN A 197 -0.10 52.99 -32.86
N ILE A 198 -0.26 52.86 -31.54
CA ILE A 198 -0.56 54.00 -30.65
C ILE A 198 0.59 55.02 -30.72
N GLY A 199 1.84 54.57 -30.65
CA GLY A 199 3.00 55.45 -30.82
C GLY A 199 3.00 56.18 -32.16
N ARG A 200 2.67 55.48 -33.25
CA ARG A 200 2.52 56.07 -34.59
C ARG A 200 1.42 57.14 -34.61
N MET A 201 0.24 56.85 -34.04
CA MET A 201 -0.88 57.79 -33.98
C MET A 201 -0.54 59.05 -33.16
N ASN A 202 0.18 58.89 -32.04
CA ASN A 202 0.63 60.02 -31.23
C ASN A 202 1.61 60.92 -32.00
N LEU A 203 2.57 60.32 -32.72
CA LEU A 203 3.49 61.07 -33.58
C LEU A 203 2.78 61.74 -34.76
N GLU A 204 1.79 61.07 -35.37
CA GLU A 204 0.95 61.66 -36.42
C GLU A 204 0.17 62.87 -35.89
N SER A 205 -0.38 62.76 -34.67
CA SER A 205 -1.05 63.88 -33.99
C SER A 205 -0.09 65.04 -33.74
N GLU A 206 1.11 64.78 -33.21
CA GLU A 206 2.11 65.82 -32.95
C GLU A 206 2.59 66.51 -34.25
N ILE A 207 2.75 65.75 -35.33
CA ILE A 207 3.04 66.29 -36.65
C ILE A 207 1.92 67.22 -37.12
N GLU A 208 0.67 66.84 -36.92
CA GLU A 208 -0.47 67.65 -37.33
C GLU A 208 -0.59 68.93 -36.50
N THR A 209 -0.42 68.85 -35.17
CA THR A 209 -0.39 70.06 -34.31
C THR A 209 0.74 71.01 -34.70
N LEU A 210 1.95 70.49 -34.98
CA LEU A 210 3.07 71.33 -35.43
C LEU A 210 2.82 71.97 -36.81
N LYS A 211 2.12 71.28 -37.72
CA LYS A 211 1.69 71.89 -38.99
C LYS A 211 0.67 73.00 -38.78
N GLU A 212 -0.32 72.78 -37.90
CA GLU A 212 -1.31 73.79 -37.55
C GLU A 212 -0.64 75.04 -36.95
N GLU A 213 0.32 74.86 -36.03
CA GLU A 213 1.14 75.94 -35.48
C GLU A 213 1.92 76.69 -36.56
N LEU A 214 2.54 75.96 -37.52
CA LEU A 214 3.28 76.56 -38.62
C LEU A 214 2.36 77.39 -39.54
N ILE A 215 1.17 76.88 -39.84
CA ILE A 215 0.15 77.61 -40.62
C ILE A 215 -0.31 78.85 -39.87
N PHE A 216 -0.57 78.73 -38.57
CA PHE A 216 -0.97 79.84 -37.70
C PHE A 216 0.11 80.93 -37.69
N LEU A 217 1.38 80.56 -37.52
CA LEU A 217 2.49 81.50 -37.48
C LEU A 217 2.70 82.20 -38.82
N LYS A 218 2.55 81.48 -39.94
CA LYS A 218 2.58 82.07 -41.30
C LYS A 218 1.45 83.08 -41.50
N LYS A 219 0.23 82.72 -41.11
CA LYS A 219 -0.93 83.61 -41.22
C LYS A 219 -0.76 84.86 -40.36
N ASN A 220 -0.23 84.71 -39.14
CA ASN A 220 0.06 85.84 -38.26
C ASN A 220 1.12 86.76 -38.89
N HIS A 221 2.22 86.21 -39.40
CA HIS A 221 3.25 86.99 -40.09
C HIS A 221 2.70 87.71 -41.34
N GLU A 222 1.87 87.05 -42.14
CA GLU A 222 1.23 87.66 -43.30
C GLU A 222 0.30 88.83 -42.88
N SER A 223 -0.45 88.66 -41.80
CA SER A 223 -1.27 89.73 -41.21
C SER A 223 -0.39 90.90 -40.73
N ASP A 224 0.67 90.63 -39.96
CA ASP A 224 1.58 91.66 -39.45
C ASP A 224 2.25 92.45 -40.59
N VAL A 225 2.69 91.75 -41.65
CA VAL A 225 3.24 92.38 -42.85
C VAL A 225 2.18 93.23 -43.56
N GLN A 226 0.94 92.75 -43.65
CA GLN A 226 -0.15 93.51 -44.24
C GLN A 226 -0.48 94.75 -43.41
N ASP A 227 -0.47 94.65 -42.09
CA ASP A 227 -0.69 95.79 -41.18
C ASP A 227 0.44 96.82 -41.27
N LEU A 228 1.69 96.37 -41.35
CA LEU A 228 2.83 97.25 -41.60
C LEU A 228 2.75 97.91 -42.99
N ARG A 229 2.33 97.17 -44.03
CA ARG A 229 2.08 97.75 -45.37
C ARG A 229 0.94 98.77 -45.34
N ASN A 230 -0.13 98.49 -44.60
CA ASN A 230 -1.24 99.42 -44.39
C ASN A 230 -0.77 100.66 -43.63
N GLN A 231 0.06 100.51 -42.60
CA GLN A 231 0.68 101.65 -41.89
C GLN A 231 1.61 102.45 -42.81
N ILE A 232 2.39 101.81 -43.67
CA ILE A 232 3.24 102.51 -44.65
C ILE A 232 2.38 103.23 -45.70
N ALA A 233 1.28 102.62 -46.17
CA ALA A 233 0.33 103.24 -47.09
C ALA A 233 -0.42 104.42 -46.44
N GLN A 234 -0.78 104.30 -45.16
CA GLN A 234 -1.35 105.41 -44.36
C GLN A 234 -0.30 106.46 -43.98
N SER A 235 0.96 106.08 -43.89
CA SER A 235 2.12 106.98 -43.79
C SER A 235 2.49 107.60 -45.15
N GLY A 236 1.78 107.27 -46.23
CA GLY A 236 1.73 108.06 -47.44
C GLY A 236 1.18 109.43 -47.09
N VAL A 237 2.09 110.39 -46.91
CA VAL A 237 1.83 111.78 -46.54
C VAL A 237 0.90 112.42 -47.56
N GLN A 238 -0.40 112.44 -47.24
CA GLN A 238 -1.37 113.43 -47.69
C GLN A 238 -1.80 114.20 -46.44
N VAL A 239 -1.17 115.35 -46.21
CA VAL A 239 -1.61 116.33 -45.22
C VAL A 239 -2.77 117.09 -45.85
N ASP A 240 -3.98 116.55 -45.74
CA ASP A 240 -5.20 117.34 -45.85
C ASP A 240 -5.76 117.57 -44.45
N VAL A 241 -5.74 118.85 -44.10
CA VAL A 241 -6.21 119.41 -42.84
C VAL A 241 -7.73 119.40 -42.90
N ASP A 242 -8.36 118.27 -42.55
CA ASP A 242 -9.79 118.25 -42.25
C ASP A 242 -9.96 118.60 -40.77
N ALA A 243 -10.40 119.83 -40.52
CA ALA A 243 -10.73 120.33 -39.20
C ALA A 243 -12.08 119.73 -38.77
N PRO A 244 -12.13 118.80 -37.79
CA PRO A 244 -13.40 118.33 -37.31
C PRO A 244 -14.06 119.49 -36.56
N LYS A 245 -15.26 119.86 -37.02
CA LYS A 245 -16.15 120.81 -36.36
C LYS A 245 -16.22 120.50 -34.86
N GLY A 246 -16.14 121.55 -34.05
CA GLY A 246 -16.06 121.52 -32.58
C GLY A 246 -16.66 120.25 -31.99
N GLN A 247 -15.77 119.36 -31.56
CA GLN A 247 -16.13 118.15 -30.84
C GLN A 247 -16.97 118.56 -29.64
N ASP A 248 -18.22 118.09 -29.62
CA ASP A 248 -19.09 118.25 -28.48
C ASP A 248 -18.47 117.47 -27.32
N LEU A 249 -17.79 118.19 -26.41
CA LEU A 249 -17.11 117.60 -25.26
C LEU A 249 -18.09 116.76 -24.44
N THR A 250 -19.39 117.05 -24.48
CA THR A 250 -20.40 116.24 -23.80
C THR A 250 -20.57 114.87 -24.45
N GLN A 251 -20.55 114.79 -25.78
CA GLN A 251 -20.60 113.54 -26.54
C GLN A 251 -19.32 112.72 -26.36
N ILE A 252 -18.13 113.34 -26.37
CA ILE A 252 -16.86 112.62 -26.12
C ILE A 252 -16.76 112.13 -24.69
N MET A 253 -17.17 112.93 -23.70
CA MET A 253 -17.22 112.46 -22.31
C MET A 253 -18.24 111.34 -22.13
N ALA A 254 -19.37 111.37 -22.83
CA ALA A 254 -20.35 110.27 -22.84
C ALA A 254 -19.79 109.01 -23.51
N GLU A 255 -19.10 109.13 -24.65
CA GLU A 255 -18.44 108.02 -25.32
C GLU A 255 -17.28 107.43 -24.51
N MET A 256 -16.48 108.27 -23.84
CA MET A 256 -15.44 107.83 -22.91
C MET A 256 -16.05 107.03 -21.75
N ARG A 257 -17.12 107.54 -21.13
CA ARG A 257 -17.86 106.80 -20.08
C ARG A 257 -18.42 105.48 -20.62
N ALA A 258 -19.05 105.48 -21.79
CA ALA A 258 -19.58 104.28 -22.42
C ALA A 258 -18.49 103.25 -22.75
N LYS A 259 -17.29 103.69 -23.18
CA LYS A 259 -16.13 102.81 -23.40
C LYS A 259 -15.63 102.20 -22.10
N TYR A 260 -15.51 102.99 -21.03
CA TYR A 260 -15.10 102.47 -19.71
C TYR A 260 -16.14 101.54 -19.10
N GLU A 261 -17.43 101.86 -19.24
CA GLU A 261 -18.52 101.01 -18.78
C GLU A 261 -18.56 99.68 -19.54
N LYS A 262 -18.38 99.72 -20.87
CA LYS A 262 -18.24 98.52 -21.70
C LYS A 262 -17.00 97.70 -21.34
N MET A 263 -15.86 98.35 -21.06
CA MET A 263 -14.63 97.67 -20.64
C MET A 263 -14.78 97.03 -19.25
N ALA A 264 -15.43 97.71 -18.31
CA ALA A 264 -15.72 97.18 -16.98
C ALA A 264 -16.68 96.00 -17.05
N GLN A 265 -17.74 96.08 -17.86
CA GLN A 265 -18.67 94.97 -18.12
C GLN A 265 -17.93 93.78 -18.76
N LYS A 266 -17.13 94.02 -19.80
CA LYS A 266 -16.35 92.97 -20.46
C LYS A 266 -15.37 92.28 -19.50
N ASN A 267 -14.66 93.04 -18.68
CA ASN A 267 -13.74 92.49 -17.67
C ASN A 267 -14.49 91.68 -16.61
N GLN A 268 -15.68 92.12 -16.19
CA GLN A 268 -16.53 91.36 -15.27
C GLN A 268 -17.02 90.04 -15.89
N GLU A 269 -17.41 90.04 -17.16
CA GLU A 269 -17.83 88.84 -17.89
C GLU A 269 -16.67 87.87 -18.12
N GLU A 270 -15.50 88.38 -18.53
CA GLU A 270 -14.28 87.59 -18.70
C GLU A 270 -13.82 86.96 -17.38
N LEU A 271 -13.87 87.71 -16.27
CA LEU A 271 -13.53 87.20 -14.95
C LEU A 271 -14.50 86.10 -14.51
N LYS A 272 -15.81 86.29 -14.72
CA LYS A 272 -16.82 85.25 -14.43
C LYS A 272 -16.60 84.00 -15.27
N ALA A 273 -16.40 84.15 -16.58
CA ALA A 273 -16.13 83.02 -17.48
C ALA A 273 -14.85 82.28 -17.09
N TRP A 274 -13.80 83.00 -16.71
CA TRP A 274 -12.55 82.41 -16.23
C TRP A 274 -12.75 81.62 -14.92
N HIS A 275 -13.45 82.20 -13.94
CA HIS A 275 -13.78 81.50 -12.70
C HIS A 275 -14.65 80.27 -12.93
N GLU A 276 -15.65 80.37 -13.79
CA GLU A 276 -16.54 79.25 -14.12
C GLU A 276 -15.79 78.13 -14.85
N SER A 277 -14.88 78.47 -15.76
CA SER A 277 -13.97 77.52 -16.40
C SER A 277 -13.07 76.82 -15.37
N GLN A 278 -12.48 77.56 -14.43
CA GLN A 278 -11.63 76.99 -13.38
C GLN A 278 -12.40 76.08 -12.42
N ILE A 279 -13.61 76.47 -12.01
CA ILE A 279 -14.48 75.62 -11.18
C ILE A 279 -14.86 74.35 -11.96
N SER A 280 -15.19 74.46 -13.24
CA SER A 280 -15.51 73.29 -14.07
C SER A 280 -14.32 72.35 -14.22
N GLU A 281 -13.12 72.87 -14.43
CA GLU A 281 -11.89 72.06 -14.54
C GLU A 281 -11.60 71.31 -13.24
N VAL A 282 -11.63 72.01 -12.10
CA VAL A 282 -11.44 71.40 -10.78
C VAL A 282 -12.53 70.35 -10.50
N GLN A 283 -13.78 70.61 -10.87
CA GLN A 283 -14.87 69.66 -10.69
C GLN A 283 -14.63 68.38 -11.51
N VAL A 284 -14.19 68.50 -12.77
CA VAL A 284 -13.83 67.35 -13.61
C VAL A 284 -12.69 66.55 -12.99
N GLN A 285 -11.62 67.21 -12.55
CA GLN A 285 -10.49 66.54 -11.89
C GLN A 285 -10.91 65.83 -10.60
N VAL A 286 -11.76 66.44 -9.79
CA VAL A 286 -12.31 65.81 -8.59
C VAL A 286 -13.12 64.58 -8.96
N THR A 287 -14.00 64.65 -9.96
CA THR A 287 -14.79 63.48 -10.40
C THR A 287 -13.89 62.33 -10.87
N GLN A 288 -12.91 62.62 -11.74
CA GLN A 288 -11.95 61.63 -12.22
C GLN A 288 -11.15 60.99 -11.07
N ASN A 289 -10.65 61.80 -10.14
CA ASN A 289 -9.93 61.30 -8.97
C ASN A 289 -10.84 60.46 -8.06
N THR A 290 -12.11 60.83 -7.87
CA THR A 290 -13.06 60.02 -7.09
C THR A 290 -13.38 58.69 -7.76
N GLU A 291 -13.52 58.66 -9.09
CA GLU A 291 -13.74 57.45 -9.86
C GLU A 291 -12.52 56.52 -9.80
N ALA A 292 -11.32 57.07 -10.02
CA ALA A 292 -10.07 56.32 -9.90
C ALA A 292 -9.88 55.75 -8.49
N LEU A 293 -10.18 56.53 -7.45
CA LEU A 293 -10.09 56.08 -6.05
C LEU A 293 -11.13 54.98 -5.76
N GLN A 294 -12.34 55.10 -6.30
CA GLN A 294 -13.37 54.07 -6.17
C GLN A 294 -12.97 52.78 -6.89
N GLY A 295 -12.38 52.88 -8.09
CA GLY A 295 -11.84 51.75 -8.85
C GLY A 295 -10.72 51.01 -8.10
N ALA A 296 -9.73 51.75 -7.58
CA ALA A 296 -8.67 51.19 -6.77
C ALA A 296 -9.23 50.51 -5.49
N ARG A 297 -10.26 51.10 -4.87
CA ARG A 297 -10.93 50.51 -3.70
C ARG A 297 -11.64 49.20 -4.04
N THR A 298 -12.28 49.09 -5.20
CA THR A 298 -12.90 47.83 -5.64
C THR A 298 -11.85 46.76 -5.92
N GLU A 299 -10.75 47.11 -6.60
CA GLU A 299 -9.65 46.19 -6.88
C GLU A 299 -9.01 45.64 -5.59
N VAL A 300 -8.75 46.50 -4.60
CA VAL A 300 -8.25 46.07 -3.28
C VAL A 300 -9.21 45.10 -2.59
N ASN A 301 -10.52 45.32 -2.70
CA ASN A 301 -11.50 44.42 -2.10
C ASN A 301 -11.58 43.09 -2.85
N ASP A 302 -11.46 43.09 -4.17
CA ASP A 302 -11.46 41.87 -4.97
C ASP A 302 -10.19 41.04 -4.73
N LEU A 303 -9.03 41.69 -4.66
CA LEU A 303 -7.77 41.04 -4.27
C LEU A 303 -7.84 40.45 -2.86
N ARG A 304 -8.45 41.16 -1.89
CA ARG A 304 -8.68 40.62 -0.53
C ARG A 304 -9.58 39.40 -0.54
N ARG A 305 -10.64 39.39 -1.35
CA ARG A 305 -11.52 38.22 -1.50
C ARG A 305 -10.78 37.05 -2.13
N GLN A 306 -9.99 37.28 -3.18
CA GLN A 306 -9.16 36.25 -3.81
C GLN A 306 -8.16 35.67 -2.83
N LEU A 307 -7.48 36.51 -2.05
CA LEU A 307 -6.53 36.08 -1.01
C LEU A 307 -7.24 35.19 0.02
N GLN A 308 -8.41 35.60 0.51
CA GLN A 308 -9.19 34.79 1.46
C GLN A 308 -9.62 33.44 0.87
N THR A 309 -10.04 33.41 -0.40
CA THR A 309 -10.38 32.15 -1.09
C THR A 309 -9.16 31.23 -1.19
N LEU A 310 -8.00 31.77 -1.59
CA LEU A 310 -6.75 31.01 -1.68
C LEU A 310 -6.26 30.51 -0.32
N GLU A 311 -6.45 31.28 0.76
CA GLU A 311 -6.15 30.83 2.13
C GLU A 311 -7.04 29.65 2.55
N ILE A 312 -8.35 29.71 2.25
CA ILE A 312 -9.28 28.62 2.53
C ILE A 312 -8.91 27.38 1.73
N ASP A 313 -8.59 27.53 0.44
CA ASP A 313 -8.16 26.43 -0.41
C ASP A 313 -6.88 25.80 0.13
N LEU A 314 -5.89 26.61 0.52
CA LEU A 314 -4.64 26.14 1.12
C LEU A 314 -4.90 25.37 2.43
N GLU A 315 -5.77 25.86 3.30
CA GLU A 315 -6.11 25.18 4.54
C GLU A 315 -6.90 23.88 4.31
N SER A 316 -7.78 23.86 3.30
CA SER A 316 -8.48 22.64 2.88
C SER A 316 -7.52 21.57 2.36
N GLN A 317 -6.51 21.97 1.58
CA GLN A 317 -5.49 21.06 1.05
C GLN A 317 -4.58 20.53 2.16
N LYS A 318 -4.23 21.37 3.15
CA LYS A 318 -3.51 20.92 4.35
C LYS A 318 -4.30 19.88 5.13
N ASN A 319 -5.60 20.09 5.30
CA ASN A 319 -6.48 19.13 5.98
C ASN A 319 -6.60 17.82 5.19
N LEU A 320 -6.72 17.90 3.86
CA LEU A 320 -6.73 16.72 2.99
C LEU A 320 -5.42 15.93 3.12
N LYS A 321 -4.26 16.61 3.01
CA LYS A 321 -2.95 16.00 3.21
C LYS A 321 -2.86 15.29 4.56
N ALA A 322 -3.24 15.97 5.65
CA ALA A 322 -3.20 15.38 6.99
C ALA A 322 -4.11 14.14 7.10
N SER A 323 -5.29 14.15 6.46
CA SER A 323 -6.18 12.99 6.43
C SER A 323 -5.58 11.82 5.66
N LEU A 324 -4.95 12.07 4.50
CA LEU A 324 -4.30 11.04 3.68
C LEU A 324 -3.10 10.43 4.40
N GLU A 325 -2.25 11.25 5.01
CA GLU A 325 -1.16 10.75 5.86
C GLU A 325 -1.68 9.95 7.06
N GLY A 326 -2.81 10.34 7.64
CA GLY A 326 -3.48 9.58 8.70
C GLY A 326 -3.89 8.18 8.21
N THR A 327 -4.54 8.11 7.05
CA THR A 327 -4.93 6.83 6.45
C THR A 327 -3.73 5.97 6.07
N LEU A 328 -2.65 6.57 5.57
CA LEU A 328 -1.42 5.87 5.24
C LEU A 328 -0.83 5.21 6.50
N ARG A 329 -0.64 5.97 7.58
CA ARG A 329 -0.13 5.44 8.87
C ARG A 329 -1.03 4.34 9.42
N GLU A 330 -2.35 4.47 9.31
CA GLU A 330 -3.29 3.42 9.75
C GLU A 330 -3.13 2.13 8.92
N THR A 331 -2.98 2.25 7.60
CA THR A 331 -2.76 1.08 6.73
C THR A 331 -1.42 0.42 6.99
N GLU A 332 -0.34 1.19 7.17
CA GLU A 332 0.98 0.69 7.53
C GLU A 332 0.94 -0.05 8.86
N LEU A 333 0.32 0.54 9.89
CA LEU A 333 0.16 -0.09 11.19
C LEU A 333 -0.64 -1.40 11.08
N ARG A 334 -1.68 -1.43 10.24
CA ARG A 334 -2.45 -2.66 9.99
C ARG A 334 -1.59 -3.74 9.33
N TYR A 335 -0.82 -3.41 8.29
CA TYR A 335 0.07 -4.37 7.64
C TYR A 335 1.17 -4.86 8.58
N ASN A 336 1.74 -3.98 9.40
CA ASN A 336 2.71 -4.36 10.43
C ASN A 336 2.11 -5.37 11.42
N MET A 337 0.87 -5.15 11.89
CA MET A 337 0.19 -6.13 12.75
C MET A 337 -0.08 -7.46 12.03
N GLU A 338 -0.39 -7.44 10.74
CA GLU A 338 -0.57 -8.67 9.94
C GLU A 338 0.76 -9.43 9.78
N ILE A 339 1.86 -8.72 9.52
CA ILE A 339 3.22 -9.29 9.45
C ILE A 339 3.63 -9.89 10.80
N GLU A 340 3.40 -9.19 11.92
CA GLU A 340 3.69 -9.72 13.26
C GLU A 340 2.91 -11.01 13.56
N LYS A 341 1.65 -11.10 13.13
CA LYS A 341 0.85 -12.32 13.25
C LYS A 341 1.47 -13.47 12.46
N TYR A 342 1.85 -13.23 11.21
CA TYR A 342 2.50 -14.26 10.39
C TYR A 342 3.86 -14.69 10.95
N ASN A 343 4.67 -13.74 11.43
CA ASN A 343 5.93 -14.04 12.11
C ASN A 343 5.72 -14.91 13.35
N THR A 344 4.67 -14.63 14.14
CA THR A 344 4.32 -15.45 15.30
C THR A 344 3.98 -16.89 14.90
N ILE A 345 3.21 -17.06 13.82
CA ILE A 345 2.86 -18.39 13.29
C ILE A 345 4.11 -19.12 12.78
N ILE A 346 4.99 -18.42 12.06
CA ILE A 346 6.26 -18.99 11.57
C ILE A 346 7.10 -19.47 12.75
N LEU A 347 7.29 -18.66 13.79
CA LEU A 347 8.05 -19.03 14.98
C LEU A 347 7.45 -20.25 15.70
N GLN A 348 6.13 -20.36 15.76
CA GLN A 348 5.45 -21.53 16.33
C GLN A 348 5.73 -22.80 15.50
N LEU A 349 5.59 -22.72 14.18
CA LEU A 349 5.86 -23.85 13.28
C LEU A 349 7.34 -24.25 13.30
N GLU A 350 8.26 -23.30 13.36
CA GLU A 350 9.69 -23.57 13.52
C GLU A 350 9.99 -24.30 14.83
N ALA A 351 9.36 -23.90 15.93
CA ALA A 351 9.49 -24.58 17.22
C ALA A 351 8.92 -26.01 17.19
N GLU A 352 7.76 -26.22 16.56
CA GLU A 352 7.17 -27.55 16.37
C GLU A 352 8.07 -28.46 15.51
N LEU A 353 8.64 -27.94 14.42
CA LEU A 353 9.59 -28.67 13.58
C LEU A 353 10.87 -29.05 14.35
N MET A 354 11.40 -28.13 15.16
CA MET A 354 12.56 -28.40 16.01
C MET A 354 12.25 -29.49 17.04
N GLN A 355 11.07 -29.43 17.67
CA GLN A 355 10.63 -30.45 18.62
C GLN A 355 10.47 -31.82 17.94
N LEU A 356 9.88 -31.89 16.75
CA LEU A 356 9.73 -33.14 16.01
C LEU A 356 11.10 -33.74 15.62
N ARG A 357 12.05 -32.90 15.19
CA ARG A 357 13.43 -33.35 14.91
C ARG A 357 14.09 -33.94 16.15
N ASN A 358 13.97 -33.27 17.29
CA ASN A 358 14.50 -33.76 18.57
C ASN A 358 13.86 -35.11 18.96
N ASN A 359 12.53 -35.25 18.80
CA ASN A 359 11.84 -36.50 19.08
C ASN A 359 12.31 -37.64 18.17
N ILE A 360 12.48 -37.37 16.86
CA ILE A 360 13.00 -38.37 15.91
C ILE A 360 14.43 -38.78 16.29
N GLN A 361 15.28 -37.83 16.67
CA GLN A 361 16.64 -38.11 17.10
C GLN A 361 16.66 -38.97 18.37
N GLN A 362 15.82 -38.66 19.37
CA GLN A 362 15.67 -39.48 20.58
C GLN A 362 15.20 -40.90 20.25
N GLN A 363 14.14 -41.04 19.45
CA GLN A 363 13.66 -42.36 19.03
C GLN A 363 14.74 -43.15 18.28
N THR A 364 15.52 -42.49 17.42
CA THR A 364 16.63 -43.13 16.70
C THR A 364 17.67 -43.69 17.67
N GLN A 365 18.03 -42.93 18.71
CA GLN A 365 18.95 -43.37 19.75
C GLN A 365 18.37 -44.54 20.57
N GLU A 366 17.08 -44.50 20.91
CA GLU A 366 16.41 -45.60 21.61
C GLU A 366 16.38 -46.88 20.77
N TYR A 367 16.08 -46.78 19.48
CA TYR A 367 16.11 -47.91 18.55
C TYR A 367 17.51 -48.50 18.40
N GLU A 368 18.54 -47.65 18.32
CA GLU A 368 19.93 -48.10 18.28
C GLU A 368 20.33 -48.82 19.57
N ALA A 369 19.93 -48.30 20.73
CA ALA A 369 20.16 -48.96 22.02
C ALA A 369 19.46 -50.33 22.10
N LEU A 370 18.21 -50.41 21.65
CA LEU A 370 17.44 -51.66 21.62
C LEU A 370 18.05 -52.67 20.64
N LEU A 371 18.50 -52.23 19.46
CA LEU A 371 19.20 -53.08 18.51
C LEU A 371 20.50 -53.62 19.10
N ASN A 372 21.29 -52.79 19.77
CA ASN A 372 22.52 -53.19 20.44
C ASN A 372 22.24 -54.24 21.54
N LEU A 373 21.17 -54.07 22.32
CA LEU A 373 20.76 -55.06 23.32
C LEU A 373 20.32 -56.37 22.67
N LYS A 374 19.52 -56.31 21.60
CA LYS A 374 19.10 -57.49 20.82
C LYS A 374 20.31 -58.25 20.30
N MET A 375 21.30 -57.56 19.72
CA MET A 375 22.52 -58.20 19.23
C MET A 375 23.31 -58.90 20.35
N LYS A 376 23.38 -58.29 21.55
CA LYS A 376 24.02 -58.93 22.72
C LYS A 376 23.26 -60.19 23.16
N LEU A 377 21.93 -60.11 23.27
CA LEU A 377 21.11 -61.27 23.64
C LEU A 377 21.17 -62.39 22.59
N GLU A 378 21.20 -62.06 21.30
CA GLU A 378 21.40 -63.04 20.23
C GLU A 378 22.76 -63.74 20.33
N ALA A 379 23.82 -63.00 20.69
CA ALA A 379 25.13 -63.58 20.95
C ALA A 379 25.11 -64.51 22.18
N GLU A 380 24.46 -64.12 23.28
CA GLU A 380 24.27 -64.98 24.46
C GLU A 380 23.47 -66.25 24.13
N ILE A 381 22.39 -66.14 23.36
CA ILE A 381 21.61 -67.32 22.93
C ILE A 381 22.47 -68.24 22.05
N ALA A 382 23.30 -67.68 21.17
CA ALA A 382 24.21 -68.48 20.34
C ALA A 382 25.25 -69.22 21.19
N THR A 383 25.82 -68.59 22.22
CA THR A 383 26.74 -69.26 23.15
C THR A 383 26.03 -70.33 23.98
N TYR A 384 24.82 -70.06 24.49
CA TYR A 384 24.02 -71.07 25.20
C TYR A 384 23.68 -72.28 24.31
N LYS A 385 23.27 -72.06 23.06
CA LYS A 385 23.02 -73.15 22.10
C LYS A 385 24.28 -73.99 21.86
N ARG A 386 25.43 -73.34 21.68
CA ARG A 386 26.71 -74.03 21.50
C ARG A 386 27.08 -74.93 22.69
N LEU A 387 26.83 -74.46 23.91
CA LEU A 387 27.05 -75.23 25.12
C LEU A 387 26.09 -76.43 25.24
N LEU A 388 24.81 -76.25 24.86
CA LEU A 388 23.80 -77.31 24.89
C LEU A 388 24.02 -78.39 23.81
N ASP A 389 24.49 -78.01 22.62
CA ASP A 389 24.79 -78.93 21.51
C ASP A 389 26.08 -79.75 21.73
N GLY A 390 26.74 -79.60 22.90
CA GLY A 390 27.95 -80.36 23.25
C GLY A 390 29.22 -79.90 22.53
N GLY A 391 29.25 -78.66 22.03
CA GLY A 391 30.44 -78.09 21.39
C GLY A 391 31.55 -77.81 22.41
N ASP A 392 32.75 -78.36 22.18
CA ASP A 392 33.95 -78.12 23.00
C ASP A 392 34.23 -76.61 23.12
N PHE A 393 34.03 -76.03 24.31
CA PHE A 393 34.32 -74.63 24.58
C PHE A 393 35.84 -74.42 24.70
N LYS A 394 36.51 -74.10 23.59
CA LYS A 394 37.94 -73.79 23.58
C LYS A 394 38.15 -72.31 23.93
N LEU A 395 39.17 -72.03 24.77
CA LEU A 395 39.53 -70.71 25.29
C LEU A 395 39.78 -69.64 24.20
N GLN A 396 39.97 -70.04 22.94
CA GLN A 396 40.17 -69.13 21.80
C GLN A 396 38.92 -68.34 21.40
N ASP A 397 37.70 -68.85 21.62
CA ASP A 397 36.47 -68.17 21.17
C ASP A 397 36.13 -66.92 22.00
N ALA A 398 36.68 -66.78 23.22
CA ALA A 398 36.52 -65.58 24.04
C ALA A 398 37.39 -64.40 23.59
N LEU A 399 38.39 -64.64 22.71
CA LEU A 399 39.26 -63.59 22.16
C LEU A 399 38.76 -63.01 20.83
N ASP A 400 37.82 -63.68 20.15
CA ASP A 400 37.33 -63.26 18.82
C ASP A 400 36.21 -62.19 18.86
N ASP A 401 35.72 -61.82 20.05
CA ASP A 401 34.73 -60.75 20.23
C ASP A 401 35.29 -59.33 19.94
N GLN A 402 36.59 -59.20 19.65
CA GLN A 402 37.18 -57.95 19.15
C GLN A 402 36.96 -57.77 17.64
N LYS A 403 35.69 -57.80 17.20
CA LYS A 403 35.34 -57.68 15.79
C LYS A 403 35.51 -56.22 15.32
N THR A 404 36.53 -55.97 14.48
CA THR A 404 36.70 -54.69 13.77
C THR A 404 35.51 -54.44 12.84
N ILE A 405 34.76 -53.36 13.05
CA ILE A 405 33.67 -52.95 12.18
C ILE A 405 34.27 -52.19 10.98
N LYS A 406 33.90 -52.58 9.76
CA LYS A 406 34.27 -51.87 8.52
C LYS A 406 33.19 -50.83 8.20
N THR A 407 33.50 -49.55 8.32
CA THR A 407 32.56 -48.46 8.03
C THR A 407 32.87 -47.90 6.64
N LYS A 408 31.86 -47.88 5.76
CA LYS A 408 31.92 -47.18 4.46
C LYS A 408 31.51 -45.73 4.66
N VAL A 409 32.46 -44.80 4.52
CA VAL A 409 32.16 -43.37 4.55
C VAL A 409 32.00 -42.90 3.11
N MET A 410 30.84 -42.32 2.81
CA MET A 410 30.49 -41.81 1.49
C MET A 410 30.47 -40.28 1.57
N THR A 411 31.47 -39.63 0.99
CA THR A 411 31.60 -38.17 1.00
C THR A 411 31.05 -37.62 -0.30
N VAL A 412 30.01 -36.80 -0.19
CA VAL A 412 29.34 -36.14 -1.33
C VAL A 412 29.76 -34.67 -1.32
N THR A 413 30.52 -34.25 -2.32
CA THR A 413 30.86 -32.84 -2.52
C THR A 413 29.98 -32.26 -3.61
N GLN A 414 29.21 -31.23 -3.26
CA GLN A 414 28.41 -30.43 -4.19
C GLN A 414 28.97 -29.02 -4.26
N THR A 415 29.23 -28.55 -5.48
CA THR A 415 29.63 -27.17 -5.74
C THR A 415 28.40 -26.38 -6.21
N LEU A 416 28.04 -25.35 -5.45
CA LEU A 416 26.92 -24.44 -5.72
C LEU A 416 27.47 -23.11 -6.25
N VAL A 417 26.93 -22.65 -7.38
CA VAL A 417 27.11 -21.28 -7.88
C VAL A 417 25.71 -20.72 -8.14
N ASP A 418 25.41 -19.55 -7.58
CA ASP A 418 24.10 -18.86 -7.67
C ASP A 418 22.87 -19.75 -7.34
N GLY A 419 22.97 -20.55 -6.28
CA GLY A 419 21.85 -21.34 -5.76
C GLY A 419 21.42 -22.53 -6.63
N LYS A 420 22.15 -22.87 -7.69
CA LYS A 420 21.92 -24.08 -8.51
C LYS A 420 23.13 -25.01 -8.49
N VAL A 421 22.88 -26.32 -8.32
CA VAL A 421 23.92 -27.36 -8.23
C VAL A 421 24.39 -27.72 -9.64
N VAL A 422 25.66 -27.41 -9.97
CA VAL A 422 26.23 -27.61 -11.32
C VAL A 422 27.06 -28.89 -11.43
N SER A 423 27.59 -29.43 -10.33
CA SER A 423 28.22 -30.76 -10.32
C SER A 423 28.17 -31.43 -8.95
N SER A 424 27.95 -32.74 -8.94
CA SER A 424 27.93 -33.60 -7.76
C SER A 424 28.89 -34.77 -7.97
N THR A 425 29.92 -34.87 -7.14
CA THR A 425 30.87 -36.00 -7.17
C THR A 425 30.75 -36.78 -5.87
N THR A 426 30.68 -38.12 -5.99
CA THR A 426 30.59 -39.02 -4.83
C THR A 426 31.85 -39.87 -4.75
N GLU A 427 32.55 -39.80 -3.63
CA GLU A 427 33.74 -40.61 -3.37
C GLU A 427 33.46 -41.52 -2.17
N THR A 428 33.70 -42.84 -2.34
CA THR A 428 33.45 -43.84 -1.29
C THR A 428 34.78 -44.43 -0.84
N LYS A 429 35.16 -44.23 0.42
CA LYS A 429 36.39 -44.79 1.00
C LYS A 429 36.05 -45.73 2.17
N GLU A 430 36.60 -46.93 2.15
CA GLU A 430 36.46 -47.92 3.23
C GLU A 430 37.54 -47.68 4.29
N ARG A 431 37.14 -47.40 5.53
CA ARG A 431 38.07 -47.25 6.67
C ARG A 431 37.75 -48.30 7.74
N LYS A 432 38.78 -48.97 8.24
CA LYS A 432 38.68 -49.84 9.42
C LYS A 432 38.92 -48.96 10.65
N VAL A 433 37.93 -48.90 11.54
CA VAL A 433 37.96 -48.01 12.70
C VAL A 433 37.78 -48.86 13.95
N SER A 434 38.73 -48.75 14.89
CA SER A 434 38.61 -49.35 16.22
C SER A 434 37.66 -48.51 17.08
N ILE A 435 36.89 -49.14 17.98
CA ILE A 435 35.82 -48.50 18.79
C ILE A 435 36.29 -47.25 19.55
N SER A 436 37.59 -47.12 19.83
CA SER A 436 38.21 -45.94 20.46
C SER A 436 38.25 -44.66 19.61
N GLU A 437 38.06 -44.73 18.29
CA GLU A 437 38.13 -43.55 17.39
C GLU A 437 36.76 -42.85 17.19
N ILE A 438 35.65 -43.48 17.60
CA ILE A 438 34.29 -42.94 17.41
C ILE A 438 34.07 -41.66 18.23
N SER A 439 34.69 -41.53 19.41
CA SER A 439 34.53 -40.34 20.26
C SER A 439 35.11 -39.06 19.65
N VAL A 440 36.08 -39.17 18.73
CA VAL A 440 36.75 -38.00 18.13
C VAL A 440 35.96 -37.43 16.96
N VAL A 441 35.25 -38.28 16.20
CA VAL A 441 34.44 -37.84 15.05
C VAL A 441 33.19 -37.10 15.50
N THR A 442 32.58 -37.50 16.63
CA THR A 442 31.40 -36.82 17.17
C THR A 442 31.69 -35.38 17.60
N VAL A 443 32.91 -35.09 18.09
CA VAL A 443 33.34 -33.75 18.52
C VAL A 443 33.57 -32.80 17.34
N GLN A 444 34.07 -33.31 16.20
CA GLN A 444 34.23 -32.47 14.99
C GLN A 444 32.90 -32.09 14.33
N VAL A 445 31.88 -32.95 14.44
CA VAL A 445 30.53 -32.64 13.93
C VAL A 445 29.88 -31.54 14.78
N THR A 446 30.09 -31.52 16.11
CA THR A 446 29.55 -30.48 16.99
C THR A 446 30.21 -29.10 16.77
N GLU A 447 31.53 -29.04 16.58
CA GLU A 447 32.21 -27.78 16.24
C GLU A 447 31.74 -27.22 14.88
N SER A 448 31.47 -28.09 13.91
CA SER A 448 30.97 -27.67 12.59
C SER A 448 29.53 -27.13 12.65
N THR A 449 28.70 -27.61 13.59
CA THR A 449 27.34 -27.09 13.80
C THR A 449 27.34 -25.75 14.52
N GLU A 450 28.23 -25.53 15.49
CA GLU A 450 28.36 -24.24 16.19
C GLU A 450 28.83 -23.13 15.22
N ALA A 451 29.79 -23.45 14.34
CA ALA A 451 30.25 -22.50 13.31
C ALA A 451 29.15 -22.12 12.29
N LEU A 452 28.18 -23.00 12.03
CA LEU A 452 27.02 -22.69 11.17
C LEU A 452 25.98 -21.82 11.88
N GLU A 453 25.79 -21.98 13.19
CA GLU A 453 24.90 -21.12 14.00
C GLU A 453 25.46 -19.70 14.19
N GLU A 454 26.78 -19.55 14.36
CA GLU A 454 27.42 -18.23 14.41
C GLU A 454 27.27 -17.47 13.08
N ASN A 455 27.49 -18.14 11.95
CA ASN A 455 27.31 -17.52 10.63
C ASN A 455 25.84 -17.13 10.35
N SER A 456 24.88 -17.95 10.80
CA SER A 456 23.44 -17.63 10.70
C SER A 456 23.07 -16.41 11.55
N SER A 457 23.66 -16.30 12.75
CA SER A 457 23.43 -15.17 13.66
C SER A 457 24.01 -13.86 13.10
N GLN A 458 25.22 -13.90 12.52
CA GLN A 458 25.83 -12.74 11.85
C GLN A 458 25.02 -12.27 10.63
N LEU A 459 24.45 -13.20 9.85
CA LEU A 459 23.56 -12.86 8.73
C LEU A 459 22.27 -12.16 9.19
N LYS A 460 21.67 -12.60 10.29
CA LYS A 460 20.48 -11.94 10.88
C LYS A 460 20.81 -10.53 11.37
N GLU A 461 21.99 -10.33 11.94
CA GLU A 461 22.43 -9.01 12.43
C GLU A 461 22.73 -8.05 11.26
N MET A 462 23.37 -8.52 10.19
CA MET A 462 23.52 -7.71 8.97
C MET A 462 22.18 -7.29 8.36
N HIS A 463 21.20 -8.20 8.31
CA HIS A 463 19.88 -7.88 7.77
C HIS A 463 19.15 -6.82 8.61
N LYS A 464 19.31 -6.87 9.94
CA LYS A 464 18.77 -5.85 10.85
C LYS A 464 19.43 -4.49 10.63
N ASN A 465 20.75 -4.46 10.41
CA ASN A 465 21.49 -3.23 10.14
C ASN A 465 21.10 -2.61 8.79
N VAL A 466 20.95 -3.41 7.73
CA VAL A 466 20.47 -2.93 6.42
C VAL A 466 19.08 -2.32 6.55
N HIS A 467 18.16 -2.98 7.25
CA HIS A 467 16.82 -2.44 7.46
C HIS A 467 16.83 -1.12 8.24
N SER A 468 17.70 -1.00 9.26
CA SER A 468 17.85 0.26 10.01
C SER A 468 18.41 1.41 9.16
N LEU A 469 19.35 1.13 8.24
CA LEU A 469 19.89 2.11 7.30
C LEU A 469 18.86 2.56 6.27
N GLU A 470 18.04 1.62 5.79
CA GLU A 470 16.97 1.89 4.83
C GLU A 470 15.85 2.73 5.46
N THR A 471 15.53 2.45 6.74
CA THR A 471 14.60 3.25 7.54
C THR A 471 15.16 4.66 7.80
N ALA A 472 16.46 4.79 8.11
CA ALA A 472 17.10 6.09 8.31
C ALA A 472 17.11 6.94 7.03
N ARG A 473 17.34 6.30 5.87
CA ARG A 473 17.31 6.97 4.56
C ARG A 473 15.92 7.49 4.20
N GLN A 474 14.85 6.75 4.51
CA GLN A 474 13.48 7.21 4.32
C GLN A 474 13.12 8.42 5.19
N VAL A 475 13.77 8.57 6.36
CA VAL A 475 13.58 9.72 7.26
C VAL A 475 14.38 10.95 6.78
N GLU A 476 15.52 10.78 6.10
CA GLU A 476 16.27 11.90 5.49
C GLU A 476 15.66 12.42 4.18
N GLU A 477 14.91 11.58 3.45
CA GLU A 477 14.24 11.95 2.19
C GLU A 477 12.81 12.52 2.39
N SER A 478 12.31 12.60 3.64
CA SER A 478 11.00 13.17 4.02
C SER A 478 11.14 14.49 4.76
#